data_AF-A0A6M0RX74-F1
#
_entry.id   AF-A0A6M0RX74-F1
#
_cell.length_a   1.000
_cell.length_b   1.000
_cell.length_c   1.000
_cell.angle_alpha   90.00
_cell.angle_beta   90.00
_cell.angle_gamma   90.00
#
_symmetry.space_group_name_H-M   'P 1'
#
loop_
_entity.id
_entity.type
_entity.pdbx_description
1 polymer ?
#
loop_
_entity_poly.entity_id
_entity_poly.type
_entity_poly.pdbx_seq_one_letter_code
_entity_poly.pdbx_strand_id
1 'polypeptide(L)' 'MFAPIVILLRNQFGKREFNQMRGKVIALHSKVITTVCNWFGIDRTERQNLIRVARDNGKRLGFLA' A
#
# COMPACT_ATOMS: atom_id res chain seq x y z
N MET A 1 4.50 8.99 11.90
CA MET A 1 5.80 9.49 11.40
C MET A 1 6.12 9.11 9.94
N PHE A 2 5.25 8.41 9.20
CA PHE A 2 5.52 7.97 7.83
C PHE A 2 5.35 9.06 6.77
N ALA A 3 4.43 10.01 7.00
CA ALA A 3 4.06 11.01 6.00
C ALA A 3 5.17 11.99 5.55
N PRO A 4 6.01 12.55 6.44
CA PRO A 4 7.04 13.50 6.01
C PRO A 4 8.14 12.83 5.16
N ILE A 5 8.47 11.58 5.47
CA ILE A 5 9.50 10.81 4.74
C ILE A 5 9.03 10.50 3.32
N VAL A 6 7.76 10.12 3.15
CA VAL A 6 7.18 9.84 1.83
C VAL A 6 7.15 11.10 0.94
N ILE A 7 6.88 12.26 1.53
CA ILE A 7 6.85 13.55 0.81
C ILE A 7 8.27 13.96 0.38
N LEU A 8 9.26 13.81 1.25
CA LEU A 8 10.67 14.08 0.92
C LEU A 8 11.20 13.18 -0.19
N LEU A 9 10.92 11.87 -0.12
CA LEU A 9 11.35 10.91 -1.14
C LEU A 9 10.67 11.15 -2.50
N ARG A 10 9.43 11.66 -2.51
CA ARG A 10 8.71 12.04 -3.74
C ARG A 10 9.34 13.23 -4.46
N ASN A 11 9.95 14.16 -3.74
CA ASN A 11 10.64 15.31 -4.36
C ASN A 11 12.01 14.94 -4.93
N GLN A 12 12.66 13.89 -4.42
CA GLN A 12 13.98 13.45 -4.88
C GLN A 12 13.91 12.48 -6.08
N PHE A 13 12.86 11.65 -6.16
CA PHE A 13 12.69 10.69 -7.26
C PHE A 13 11.78 11.25 -8.37
N GLY A 14 12.23 11.18 -9.63
CA GLY A 14 11.42 11.56 -10.78
C GLY A 14 10.09 10.80 -10.84
N LYS A 15 9.00 11.47 -11.28
CA LYS A 15 7.62 10.95 -11.27
C LYS A 15 7.47 9.54 -11.88
N ARG A 16 8.25 9.21 -12.92
CA ARG A 16 8.18 7.92 -13.63
C ARG A 16 8.75 6.77 -12.78
N GLU A 17 9.93 6.97 -12.22
CA GLU A 17 10.61 5.96 -11.39
C GLU A 17 9.84 5.74 -10.08
N PHE A 18 9.35 6.84 -9.49
CA PHE A 18 8.49 6.78 -8.31
C PHE A 18 7.22 5.96 -8.56
N ASN A 19 6.53 6.17 -9.69
CA ASN A 19 5.33 5.41 -10.01
C ASN A 19 5.61 3.91 -10.29
N GLN A 20 6.74 3.58 -10.91
CA GLN A 20 7.13 2.18 -11.11
C GLN A 20 7.49 1.49 -9.79
N MET A 21 8.28 2.16 -8.93
CA MET A 21 8.61 1.70 -7.59
C MET A 21 7.35 1.50 -6.75
N ARG A 22 6.41 2.45 -6.80
CA ARG A 22 5.09 2.31 -6.15
C ARG A 22 4.33 1.09 -6.62
N GLY A 23 4.25 0.86 -7.94
CA GLY A 23 3.58 -0.32 -8.48
C GLY A 23 4.17 -1.63 -7.94
N LYS A 24 5.50 -1.74 -7.89
CA LYS A 24 6.20 -2.92 -7.36
C LYS A 24 5.97 -3.11 -5.86
N VAL A 25 6.06 -2.03 -5.08
CA VAL A 25 5.84 -2.06 -3.61
C VAL A 25 4.38 -2.42 -3.29
N ILE A 26 3.41 -1.87 -4.01
CA ILE A 26 1.99 -2.19 -3.83
C ILE A 26 1.72 -3.67 -4.15
N ALA A 27 2.33 -4.20 -5.21
CA ALA A 27 2.20 -5.61 -5.57
C ALA A 27 2.79 -6.53 -4.49
N LEU A 28 3.97 -6.19 -3.95
CA LEU A 28 4.59 -6.94 -2.86
C LEU A 28 3.75 -6.87 -1.58
N HIS A 29 3.26 -5.68 -1.22
CA HIS A 29 2.43 -5.48 -0.04
C HIS A 29 1.13 -6.29 -0.11
N SER A 30 0.48 -6.32 -1.29
CA SER A 30 -0.72 -7.13 -1.53
C SER A 30 -0.47 -8.63 -1.36
N LYS A 31 0.71 -9.13 -1.75
CA LYS A 31 1.12 -10.51 -1.51
C LYS A 31 1.28 -10.79 -0.02
N VAL A 32 1.96 -9.91 0.72
CA VAL A 32 2.14 -10.06 2.19
C VAL A 32 0.78 -10.10 2.89
N ILE A 33 -0.15 -9.20 2.55
CA ILE A 33 -1.51 -9.22 3.10
C ILE A 33 -2.19 -10.56 2.82
N THR A 34 -2.07 -11.08 1.59
CA THR A 34 -2.67 -12.36 1.22
C THR A 34 -2.08 -13.51 2.05
N THR A 35 -0.75 -13.55 2.21
CA THR A 35 -0.07 -14.56 3.02
C THR A 35 -0.48 -14.50 4.48
N VAL A 36 -0.53 -13.29 5.07
CA VAL A 36 -0.98 -13.09 6.46
C VAL A 36 -2.41 -13.58 6.62
N CYS A 37 -3.33 -13.15 5.75
CA CYS A 37 -4.72 -13.60 5.82
C CYS A 37 -4.87 -15.12 5.68
N ASN A 38 -4.07 -15.76 4.81
CA ASN A 38 -4.09 -17.22 4.68
C ASN A 38 -3.57 -17.92 5.94
N TRP A 39 -2.55 -17.35 6.60
CA TRP A 39 -1.98 -17.90 7.84
C TRP A 39 -2.97 -17.87 9.01
N PHE A 40 -3.79 -16.82 9.06
CA PHE A 40 -4.86 -16.68 10.06
C PHE A 40 -6.20 -17.31 9.62
N GLY A 41 -6.28 -17.95 8.46
CA GLY A 41 -7.52 -18.55 7.96
C GLY A 41 -8.63 -17.53 7.63
N ILE A 42 -8.28 -16.28 7.35
CA ILE A 42 -9.24 -15.21 7.06
C ILE A 42 -9.92 -15.46 5.71
N ASP A 43 -11.26 -15.42 5.70
CA ASP A 43 -12.06 -15.57 4.49
C ASP A 43 -11.71 -14.52 3.42
N ARG A 44 -11.86 -14.90 2.15
CA ARG A 44 -11.55 -14.03 1.01
C ARG A 44 -12.33 -12.72 1.05
N THR A 45 -13.57 -12.72 1.53
CA THR A 45 -14.43 -11.53 1.62
C THR A 45 -13.91 -10.56 2.66
N GLU A 46 -13.58 -11.07 3.84
CA GLU A 46 -13.05 -10.28 4.96
C GLU A 46 -11.68 -9.71 4.64
N ARG A 47 -10.80 -10.52 4.03
CA ARG A 47 -9.52 -10.04 3.47
C ARG A 47 -9.71 -8.87 2.52
N GLN A 48 -10.70 -8.93 1.62
CA GLN A 48 -10.92 -7.83 0.69
C GLN A 48 -11.47 -6.58 1.37
N ASN A 49 -12.27 -6.73 2.43
CA ASN A 49 -12.74 -5.60 3.22
C ASN A 49 -11.57 -4.91 3.94
N LEU A 50 -10.64 -5.69 4.51
CA LEU A 50 -9.42 -5.16 5.13
C LEU A 50 -8.52 -4.43 4.11
N ILE A 51 -8.36 -4.98 2.90
CA ILE A 51 -7.61 -4.32 1.81
C ILE A 51 -8.28 -2.99 1.41
N ARG A 52 -9.62 -2.95 1.33
CA ARG A 52 -10.36 -1.70 1.06
C ARG A 52 -10.14 -0.66 2.15
N VAL A 53 -10.23 -1.06 3.42
CA VAL A 53 -9.97 -0.16 4.56
C VAL A 53 -8.54 0.38 4.51
N ALA A 54 -7.54 -0.48 4.26
CA ALA A 54 -6.15 -0.04 4.10
C ALA A 54 -5.96 0.93 2.93
N ARG A 55 -6.64 0.70 1.79
CA ARG A 55 -6.63 1.60 0.63
C ARG A 55 -7.28 2.94 0.95
N ASP A 56 -8.44 2.95 1.59
CA ASP A 56 -9.15 4.20 1.89
C ASP A 56 -8.41 5.03 2.93
N ASN A 57 -7.77 4.39 3.91
CA ASN A 57 -6.83 5.05 4.82
C ASN A 57 -5.62 5.63 4.07
N GLY A 58 -5.04 4.87 3.13
CA GLY A 58 -3.93 5.35 2.29
C GLY A 58 -4.31 6.56 1.43
N LYS A 59 -5.54 6.62 0.92
CA LYS A 59 -6.08 7.79 0.21
C LYS A 59 -6.27 8.98 1.14
N ARG A 60 -6.93 8.76 2.29
CA ARG A 60 -7.21 9.81 3.29
C ARG A 60 -5.92 10.45 3.83
N LEU A 61 -4.85 9.66 3.96
CA LEU A 61 -3.54 10.12 4.43
C LEU A 61 -2.64 10.67 3.31
N GLY A 62 -3.11 10.69 2.05
CA GLY A 62 -2.34 11.23 0.91
C GLY A 62 -1.20 10.35 0.39
N PHE A 63 -1.14 9.08 0.81
CA PHE A 63 -0.14 8.11 0.34
C PHE A 63 -0.54 7.47 -1.00
N LEU A 64 -1.82 7.52 -1.31
CA LEU A 64 -2.39 7.10 -2.59
C LEU A 64 -2.89 8.33 -3.34
N ALA A 65 -1.93 9.13 -3.81
CA ALA A 65 -2.14 10.13 -4.87
C ALA A 65 -2.11 9.45 -6.25
#